data_AF-A0A1I7JGP7-F1
#
_entry.id   AF-A0A1I7JGP7-F1
#
_cell.length_a   1.000
_cell.length_b   1.000
_cell.length_c   1.000
_cell.angle_alpha   90.00
_cell.angle_beta   90.00
_cell.angle_gamma   90.00
#
_symmetry.space_group_name_H-M   'P 1'
#
loop_
_entity.id
_entity.type
_entity.pdbx_description
1 polymer ?
#
loop_
_entity_poly.entity_id
_entity_poly.type
_entity_poly.pdbx_seq_one_letter_code
_entity_poly.pdbx_strand_id
1 'polypeptide(L)'
;MDLNLYLMTTGKSEKEIKEFISEAEEHLKLGEADGKSVKDIFRLSPEEYAKNVAREISYDKKDLFSNIIMLLFGFVLVMFFNKIKFGIVSLSSLELLLDFIIFAVTITASLFAARKFAFNDKKLFNSF
;
A
#
# COMPACT_ATOMS: atom_id res chain seq x y z
N MET A 1 -13.65 -5.01 0.67
CA MET A 1 -12.18 -5.15 0.86
C MET A 1 -11.52 -4.75 -0.44
N ASP A 2 -10.52 -3.88 -0.37
CA ASP A 2 -9.67 -3.53 -1.51
C ASP A 2 -8.36 -4.34 -1.45
N LEU A 3 -8.31 -5.43 -2.24
CA LEU A 3 -7.15 -6.32 -2.28
C LEU A 3 -5.92 -5.64 -2.89
N ASN A 4 -6.13 -4.82 -3.93
CA ASN A 4 -5.05 -4.11 -4.62
C ASN A 4 -4.35 -3.16 -3.65
N LEU A 5 -5.10 -2.32 -2.94
CA LEU A 5 -4.55 -1.40 -1.94
C LEU A 5 -3.77 -2.15 -0.85
N TYR A 6 -4.33 -3.25 -0.32
CA TYR A 6 -3.63 -4.06 0.66
C TYR A 6 -2.29 -4.57 0.11
N LEU A 7 -2.28 -5.22 -1.05
CA LEU A 7 -1.07 -5.81 -1.62
C LEU A 7 -0.01 -4.76 -1.98
N MET A 8 -0.40 -3.61 -2.52
CA MET A 8 0.52 -2.50 -2.80
C MET A 8 1.25 -2.04 -1.52
N THR A 9 0.54 -1.96 -0.39
CA THR A 9 1.15 -1.58 0.90
C THR A 9 2.06 -2.64 1.51
N THR A 10 2.10 -3.86 0.95
CA THR A 10 3.01 -4.93 1.37
C THR A 10 4.33 -4.94 0.60
N GLY A 11 4.49 -4.07 -0.41
CA GLY A 11 5.73 -3.97 -1.19
C GLY A 11 5.89 -5.08 -2.24
N LYS A 12 4.77 -5.68 -2.65
CA LYS A 12 4.70 -6.74 -3.66
C LYS A 12 4.78 -6.15 -5.06
N SER A 13 5.20 -6.96 -6.03
CA SER A 13 5.31 -6.56 -7.43
C SER A 13 3.97 -6.05 -7.95
N GLU A 14 3.89 -4.77 -8.36
CA GLU A 14 2.64 -4.19 -8.88
C GLU A 14 2.15 -4.92 -10.13
N LYS A 15 3.08 -5.36 -10.97
CA LYS A 15 2.75 -6.16 -12.16
C LYS A 15 2.10 -7.48 -11.76
N GLU A 16 2.71 -8.23 -10.85
CA GLU A 16 2.15 -9.52 -10.40
C GLU A 16 0.84 -9.34 -9.64
N ILE A 17 0.68 -8.25 -8.87
CA ILE A 17 -0.60 -7.90 -8.24
C ILE A 17 -1.68 -7.75 -9.30
N LYS A 18 -1.43 -6.99 -10.37
CA LYS A 18 -2.42 -6.76 -11.43
C LYS A 18 -2.76 -8.04 -12.19
N GLU A 19 -1.77 -8.85 -12.52
CA GLU A 19 -1.97 -10.14 -13.18
C GLU A 19 -2.81 -11.08 -12.31
N PHE A 20 -2.45 -11.21 -11.03
CA PHE A 20 -3.18 -12.04 -10.08
C PHE A 20 -4.62 -11.57 -9.86
N ILE A 21 -4.84 -10.26 -9.68
CA ILE A 21 -6.19 -9.70 -9.50
C ILE A 21 -7.04 -9.90 -10.75
N SER A 22 -6.47 -9.71 -11.93
CA SER A 22 -7.19 -9.93 -13.20
C SER A 22 -7.63 -11.38 -13.36
N GLU A 23 -6.77 -12.34 -13.04
CA GLU A 23 -7.11 -13.78 -13.07
C GLU A 23 -8.18 -14.11 -12.02
N ALA A 24 -8.04 -13.58 -10.80
CA ALA A 24 -9.01 -13.77 -9.74
C ALA A 24 -10.39 -13.18 -10.09
N GLU A 25 -10.44 -12.01 -10.72
CA GLU A 25 -11.68 -11.38 -11.19
C GLU A 25 -12.41 -12.23 -12.25
N GLU A 26 -11.67 -12.88 -13.14
CA GLU A 26 -12.25 -13.79 -14.13
C GLU A 26 -12.90 -15.00 -13.44
N HIS A 27 -12.20 -15.62 -12.49
CA HIS A 27 -12.75 -16.73 -11.70
C HIS A 27 -13.94 -16.33 -10.82
N LEU A 28 -13.93 -15.10 -10.27
CA LEU A 28 -15.03 -14.58 -9.46
C LEU A 28 -16.28 -14.32 -10.29
N LYS A 29 -16.14 -13.71 -11.47
CA LYS A 29 -17.29 -13.48 -12.39
C LYS A 29 -17.99 -14.79 -12.77
N LEU A 30 -17.23 -15.87 -12.96
CA LEU A 30 -17.78 -17.20 -13.23
C LEU A 30 -18.51 -17.79 -12.01
N GLY A 31 -18.01 -17.57 -10.80
CA GLY A 31 -18.65 -18.02 -9.56
C GLY A 31 -19.86 -17.18 -9.13
N GLU A 32 -19.87 -15.88 -9.44
CA GLU A 32 -20.99 -14.97 -9.21
C GLU A 32 -22.18 -15.29 -10.13
N ALA A 33 -21.93 -15.75 -11.37
CA ALA A 33 -22.96 -16.27 -12.25
C ALA A 33 -23.72 -17.47 -11.64
N ASP A 34 -23.07 -18.21 -10.73
CA ASP A 34 -23.64 -19.30 -9.93
C ASP A 34 -24.24 -18.83 -8.58
N GLY A 35 -24.20 -17.54 -8.27
CA GLY A 35 -24.68 -16.96 -7.00
C GLY A 35 -23.79 -17.22 -5.77
N LYS A 36 -22.51 -17.58 -5.96
CA LYS A 36 -21.58 -17.89 -4.86
C LYS A 36 -20.78 -16.66 -4.45
N SER A 37 -20.63 -16.41 -3.14
CA SER A 37 -19.76 -15.32 -2.64
C SER A 37 -18.28 -15.72 -2.62
N VAL A 38 -17.37 -14.75 -2.46
CA VAL A 38 -15.92 -14.98 -2.25
C VAL A 38 -15.66 -15.99 -1.13
N LYS A 39 -16.44 -15.94 -0.05
CA LYS A 39 -16.35 -16.90 1.07
C LYS A 39 -16.82 -18.30 0.65
N ASP A 40 -17.78 -18.40 -0.24
CA ASP A 40 -18.27 -19.67 -0.76
C ASP A 40 -17.30 -20.28 -1.79
N ILE A 41 -16.61 -19.44 -2.57
CA ILE A 41 -15.63 -19.82 -3.59
C ILE A 41 -14.30 -20.23 -2.94
N PHE A 42 -13.74 -19.39 -2.08
CA PHE A 42 -12.40 -19.59 -1.51
C PHE A 42 -12.41 -20.19 -0.10
N ARG A 43 -13.58 -20.30 0.56
CA ARG A 43 -13.74 -20.82 1.93
C ARG A 43 -12.89 -20.12 2.99
N LEU A 44 -12.41 -18.91 2.70
CA LEU A 44 -11.59 -18.07 3.55
C LEU A 44 -12.31 -16.77 3.88
N SER A 45 -11.96 -16.16 5.02
CA SER A 45 -12.32 -14.76 5.23
C SER A 45 -11.57 -13.85 4.25
N PRO A 46 -12.09 -12.65 3.91
CA PRO A 46 -11.38 -11.71 3.03
C PRO A 46 -9.97 -11.39 3.53
N GLU A 47 -9.77 -11.28 4.84
CA GLU A 47 -8.46 -11.01 5.44
C GLU A 47 -7.49 -12.20 5.28
N GLU A 48 -7.95 -13.43 5.51
CA GLU A 48 -7.13 -14.63 5.31
C GLU A 48 -6.79 -14.83 3.83
N TYR A 49 -7.74 -14.56 2.93
CA TYR A 49 -7.50 -14.58 1.49
C TYR A 49 -6.41 -13.58 1.10
N ALA A 50 -6.54 -12.31 1.50
CA ALA A 50 -5.54 -11.28 1.22
C ALA A 50 -4.14 -11.65 1.77
N LYS A 51 -4.06 -12.25 2.96
CA LYS A 51 -2.81 -12.74 3.56
C LYS A 51 -2.22 -13.94 2.83
N ASN A 52 -3.05 -14.84 2.27
CA ASN A 52 -2.60 -15.95 1.45
C ASN A 52 -2.01 -15.44 0.13
N VAL A 53 -2.75 -14.59 -0.58
CA VAL A 53 -2.30 -13.97 -1.83
C VAL A 53 -0.99 -13.20 -1.63
N ALA A 54 -0.89 -12.42 -0.56
CA ALA A 54 0.34 -11.71 -0.23
C ALA A 54 1.53 -12.64 0.06
N ARG A 55 1.33 -13.92 0.37
CA ARG A 55 2.44 -14.88 0.52
C ARG A 55 2.87 -15.47 -0.81
N GLU A 56 1.96 -15.57 -1.77
CA GLU A 56 2.21 -16.16 -3.09
C GLU A 56 2.90 -15.18 -4.04
N ILE A 57 2.49 -13.91 -4.02
CA ILE A 57 3.05 -12.87 -4.90
C ILE A 57 4.50 -12.57 -4.50
N SER A 58 5.38 -12.35 -5.48
CA SER A 58 6.77 -12.03 -5.26
C SER A 58 6.99 -10.56 -4.88
N TYR A 59 8.12 -10.27 -4.25
CA TYR A 59 8.54 -8.90 -3.99
C TYR A 59 9.33 -8.36 -5.19
N ASP A 60 8.93 -7.21 -5.72
CA ASP A 60 9.80 -6.47 -6.62
C ASP A 60 10.77 -5.61 -5.82
N LYS A 61 11.90 -6.20 -5.45
CA LYS A 61 12.94 -5.52 -4.66
C LYS A 61 13.50 -4.29 -5.38
N LYS A 62 13.55 -4.31 -6.72
CA LYS A 62 14.13 -3.22 -7.50
C LYS A 62 13.18 -2.03 -7.53
N ASP A 63 11.91 -2.26 -7.81
CA ASP A 63 10.91 -1.20 -7.78
C ASP A 63 10.69 -0.67 -6.37
N LEU A 64 10.64 -1.54 -5.36
CA LEU A 64 10.57 -1.12 -3.95
C LEU A 64 11.74 -0.20 -3.60
N PHE A 65 12.96 -0.58 -3.98
CA PHE A 65 14.16 0.21 -3.72
C PHE A 65 14.13 1.56 -4.46
N SER A 66 13.74 1.56 -5.74
CA SER A 66 13.57 2.77 -6.55
C SER A 66 12.55 3.72 -5.90
N ASN A 67 11.41 3.19 -5.47
CA ASN A 67 10.35 3.96 -4.82
C ASN A 67 10.82 4.56 -3.48
N ILE A 68 11.58 3.80 -2.68
CA ILE A 68 12.16 4.31 -1.42
C ILE A 68 13.15 5.46 -1.72
N ILE A 69 14.00 5.32 -2.73
CA ILE A 69 14.93 6.40 -3.13
C ILE A 69 14.16 7.64 -3.57
N MET A 70 13.14 7.48 -4.42
CA MET A 70 12.33 8.58 -4.90
C MET A 70 11.62 9.32 -3.76
N LEU A 71 11.11 8.56 -2.78
CA LEU A 71 10.45 9.10 -1.59
C LEU A 71 11.43 9.88 -0.71
N LEU A 72 12.64 9.35 -0.48
CA LEU A 72 13.70 10.04 0.27
C LEU A 72 14.15 11.31 -0.47
N PHE A 73 14.30 11.25 -1.78
CA PHE A 73 14.67 12.42 -2.59
C PHE A 73 13.62 13.51 -2.51
N GLY A 74 12.33 13.16 -2.67
CA GLY A 74 11.22 14.10 -2.51
C GLY A 74 11.18 14.72 -1.11
N PHE A 75 11.44 13.93 -0.08
CA PHE A 75 11.52 14.42 1.30
C PHE A 75 12.64 15.44 1.50
N VAL A 76 13.85 15.15 1.02
CA VAL A 76 15.00 16.07 1.10
C VAL A 76 14.70 17.37 0.35
N LEU A 77 14.08 17.30 -0.83
CA LEU A 77 13.68 18.49 -1.59
C LEU A 77 12.69 19.37 -0.79
N VAL A 78 11.61 18.77 -0.27
CA VAL A 78 10.61 19.50 0.52
C VAL A 78 11.23 20.13 1.77
N MET A 79 12.11 19.40 2.46
CA MET A 79 12.84 19.90 3.63
C MET A 79 13.69 21.13 3.26
N PHE A 80 14.46 21.06 2.17
CA PHE A 80 15.31 22.16 1.70
C PHE A 80 14.48 23.39 1.31
N PHE A 81 13.43 23.21 0.52
CA PHE A 81 12.57 24.32 0.08
C PHE A 81 11.89 25.02 1.26
N ASN A 82 11.43 24.27 2.25
CA ASN A 82 10.85 24.85 3.46
C ASN A 82 11.87 25.72 4.21
N LYS A 83 13.11 25.23 4.41
CA LYS A 83 14.13 25.98 5.15
C LYS A 83 14.57 27.26 4.43
N ILE A 84 14.70 27.23 3.10
CA ILE A 84 14.95 28.43 2.26
C ILE A 84 13.81 29.45 2.44
N LYS A 85 12.55 29.01 2.39
CA LYS A 85 11.37 29.89 2.53
C LYS A 85 11.34 30.63 3.86
N PHE A 86 11.80 29.99 4.95
CA PHE A 86 11.83 30.60 6.28
C PHE A 86 13.15 31.35 6.59
N GLY A 87 14.08 31.45 5.63
CA GLY A 87 15.36 32.13 5.81
C GLY A 87 16.31 31.42 6.77
N ILE A 88 16.04 30.15 7.10
CA ILE A 88 16.85 29.35 8.03
C ILE A 88 17.92 28.63 7.20
N VAL A 89 19.15 29.11 7.28
CA VAL A 89 20.29 28.55 6.52
C VAL A 89 21.14 27.58 7.37
N SER A 90 20.94 27.57 8.68
CA SER A 90 21.66 26.68 9.62
C SER A 90 20.85 25.42 9.89
N LEU A 91 21.46 24.25 9.69
CA LEU A 91 20.91 22.95 10.05
C LEU A 91 21.56 22.46 11.33
N SER A 92 20.76 22.29 12.39
CA SER A 92 21.21 21.52 13.55
C SER A 92 21.15 20.03 13.25
N SER A 93 22.18 19.27 13.61
CA SER A 93 22.19 17.81 13.47
C SER A 93 21.02 17.14 14.20
N LEU A 94 20.55 17.76 15.29
CA LEU A 94 19.41 17.29 16.07
C LEU A 94 18.09 17.50 15.32
N GLU A 95 17.89 18.67 14.72
CA GLU A 95 16.70 18.97 13.91
C GLU A 95 16.59 18.02 12.72
N LEU A 96 17.71 17.79 12.02
CA LEU A 96 17.75 16.86 10.89
C LEU A 96 17.33 15.45 11.33
N LEU A 97 17.86 14.96 12.45
CA LEU A 97 17.50 13.65 12.99
C LEU A 97 16.01 13.58 13.34
N LEU A 98 15.46 14.62 13.97
CA LEU A 98 14.02 14.70 14.27
C LEU A 98 13.16 14.70 13.00
N ASP A 99 13.55 15.46 11.97
CA ASP A 99 12.83 15.51 10.69
C ASP A 99 12.75 14.10 10.06
N PHE A 100 13.84 13.33 10.08
CA PHE A 100 13.85 11.94 9.60
C PHE A 100 12.99 10.99 10.45
N ILE A 101 12.99 11.13 11.78
CA ILE A 101 12.12 10.34 12.66
C ILE A 101 10.65 10.62 12.35
N ILE A 102 10.27 11.90 12.27
CA ILE A 102 8.90 12.32 11.98
C ILE A 102 8.46 11.77 10.61
N PHE A 103 9.34 11.84 9.62
CA PHE A 103 9.09 11.30 8.29
C PHE A 103 8.84 9.78 8.33
N ALA A 104 9.71 9.02 8.99
CA ALA A 104 9.56 7.56 9.11
C ALA A 104 8.27 7.16 9.85
N VAL A 105 7.92 7.88 10.93
CA VAL A 105 6.66 7.68 11.67
C VAL A 105 5.46 7.98 10.76
N THR A 106 5.51 9.07 10.00
CA THR A 106 4.42 9.48 9.11
C THR A 106 4.17 8.46 8.00
N ILE A 107 5.24 7.94 7.37
CA ILE A 107 5.13 6.88 6.36
C ILE A 107 4.56 5.60 6.97
N THR A 108 5.06 5.18 8.13
CA THR A 108 4.60 3.97 8.81
C THR A 108 3.13 4.08 9.22
N ALA A 109 2.72 5.21 9.77
CA ALA A 109 1.33 5.48 10.14
C ALA A 109 0.42 5.49 8.91
N SER A 110 0.86 6.08 7.81
CA SER A 110 0.11 6.12 6.54
C SER A 110 -0.06 4.71 5.95
N LEU A 111 0.98 3.89 5.95
CA LEU A 111 0.90 2.48 5.50
C LEU A 111 -0.03 1.66 6.39
N PHE A 112 0.03 1.84 7.71
CA PHE A 112 -0.86 1.17 8.64
C PHE A 112 -2.32 1.59 8.45
N ALA A 113 -2.56 2.89 8.26
CA ALA A 113 -3.89 3.42 7.96
C ALA A 113 -4.43 2.84 6.65
N ALA A 114 -3.63 2.87 5.58
CA ALA A 114 -4.01 2.31 4.27
C ALA A 114 -4.39 0.82 4.38
N ARG A 115 -3.59 0.01 5.10
CA ARG A 115 -3.93 -1.40 5.38
C ARG A 115 -5.24 -1.55 6.13
N LYS A 116 -5.49 -0.73 7.15
CA LYS A 116 -6.75 -0.76 7.89
C LYS A 116 -7.93 -0.37 7.00
N PHE A 117 -7.78 0.65 6.15
CA PHE A 117 -8.81 1.07 5.21
C PHE A 117 -9.13 0.00 4.15
N ALA A 118 -8.11 -0.72 3.66
CA ALA A 118 -8.31 -1.81 2.70
C ALA A 118 -9.31 -2.88 3.20
N PHE A 119 -9.35 -3.12 4.51
CA PHE A 119 -10.31 -4.06 5.12
C PHE A 119 -11.60 -3.40 5.63
N ASN A 120 -11.58 -2.10 5.89
CA ASN A 120 -12.73 -1.37 6.41
C ASN A 120 -13.70 -0.89 5.32
N ASP A 121 -13.43 -1.25 4.07
CA ASP A 121 -14.24 -0.83 2.93
C ASP A 121 -15.56 -1.62 2.86
N LYS A 122 -16.53 -1.17 3.67
CA LYS A 122 -17.97 -1.45 3.54
C LYS A 122 -18.66 -0.49 2.56
N LYS A 123 -17.94 0.46 1.94
CA LYS A 123 -18.56 1.54 1.15
C LYS A 123 -18.83 1.19 -0.32
N LEU A 124 -18.28 0.10 -0.85
CA LEU A 124 -18.52 -0.34 -2.23
C LEU A 124 -19.66 -1.38 -2.39
N PHE A 125 -20.20 -1.93 -1.30
CA PHE A 125 -21.37 -2.84 -1.35
C PHE A 125 -22.74 -2.13 -1.38
N ASN A 126 -22.75 -0.79 -1.46
CA ASN A 126 -23.98 0.01 -1.62
C ASN A 126 -24.02 0.75 -2.98
N SER A 127 -23.17 0.39 -3.95
CA SER A 127 -23.25 0.92 -5.32
C SER A 127 -23.28 -0.16 -6.41
N PHE A 128 -23.49 -1.43 -6.06
CA PHE A 128 -23.77 -2.52 -7.01
C PHE A 128 -24.79 -3.47 -6.40
#